data_AF-A0A8J8A4J2-F1
#
_entry.id   AF-A0A8J8A4J2-F1
#
_cell.length_a   1.000
_cell.length_b   1.000
_cell.length_c   1.000
_cell.angle_alpha   90.00
_cell.angle_beta   90.00
_cell.angle_gamma   90.00
#
_symmetry.space_group_name_H-M   'P 1'
#
loop_
_entity.id
_entity.type
_entity.pdbx_description
1 polymer ?
#
loop_
_entity_poly.entity_id
_entity_poly.type
_entity_poly.pdbx_seq_one_letter_code
_entity_poly.pdbx_strand_id
1 'polypeptide(L)'
;MAESGEVILRTPTDVKGREEPAGLAGRMMPTEKAEEILIALWLIVLFAFLLLRWEMVYLVLPILWLLFIAVFFFKPSLNVEIERIIPHDRFLEGTEVEIRLRIKSHERIPSLKLVEDIPPGLELVEGSREHVLSLKKGEERTLRYKVRIKRGIHEFNWVELSYRDPFGFFKVDKKIELYTEIVGVPIIEDVPTPYSTRGTKITVGPLPSPRVGEGVEFHAIREYQPGDPLKIINWKATARTGKIMANEYESERKVDVVFIVDSSYTGELVFDYLVRAAASLMLDALNNGTSFGLLLAEEVPLWIRADYGKRHFFKCVDFLSTAKPDKNNLIAYQVEHLIKSRFPARAQLLYFSPLLTEESREALKTMARYGYNVVVISPDPYTALEPKSREEELALKLLSLQRKAMLRKMAAYGIIIDWDVRKPLKSAIAEVMGV
;
A
#
# COMPACT_ATOMS: atom_id res chain seq x y z
N MET A 1 -4.82 -25.87 4.38
CA MET A 1 -3.63 -26.16 5.21
C MET A 1 -2.46 -25.51 4.51
N ALA A 2 -2.11 -24.28 4.91
CA ALA A 2 -0.97 -23.56 4.36
C ALA A 2 0.07 -23.48 5.48
N GLU A 3 1.27 -23.99 5.22
CA GLU A 3 2.43 -23.83 6.09
C GLU A 3 2.68 -22.34 6.30
N SER A 4 2.53 -21.89 7.55
CA SER A 4 2.87 -20.55 8.01
C SER A 4 4.40 -20.42 8.02
N GLY A 5 4.98 -20.06 6.88
CA GLY A 5 6.39 -19.72 6.79
C GLY A 5 6.64 -18.34 7.38
N GLU A 6 7.13 -18.27 8.62
CA GLU A 6 7.65 -17.02 9.17
C GLU A 6 8.79 -16.51 8.30
N VAL A 7 8.73 -15.25 7.86
CA VAL A 7 9.80 -14.62 7.11
C VAL A 7 10.86 -14.14 8.10
N ILE A 8 11.96 -14.90 8.20
CA ILE A 8 13.12 -14.57 9.03
C ILE A 8 14.10 -13.79 8.16
N LEU A 9 14.12 -12.46 8.29
CA LEU A 9 15.13 -11.63 7.64
C LEU A 9 16.26 -11.34 8.64
N ARG A 10 17.42 -11.92 8.35
CA ARG A 10 18.65 -11.67 9.08
C ARG A 10 19.34 -10.45 8.52
N THR A 11 20.15 -9.79 9.34
CA THR A 11 21.22 -8.94 8.81
C THR A 11 22.02 -9.75 7.77
N PRO A 12 22.40 -9.18 6.62
CA PRO A 12 23.33 -9.83 5.71
C PRO A 12 24.72 -9.84 6.37
N THR A 13 24.97 -10.81 7.26
CA THR A 13 26.27 -11.01 7.92
C THR A 13 27.20 -11.94 7.13
N ASP A 14 26.84 -12.34 5.90
CA ASP A 14 27.65 -13.27 5.10
C ASP A 14 27.85 -12.80 3.65
N VAL A 15 28.46 -11.61 3.51
CA VAL A 15 29.22 -11.28 2.29
C VAL A 15 30.68 -11.11 2.69
N LYS A 16 31.42 -12.23 2.70
CA LYS A 16 32.88 -12.23 2.66
C LYS A 16 33.34 -11.30 1.53
N GLY A 17 33.87 -10.13 1.88
CA GLY A 17 34.66 -9.30 0.96
C GLY A 17 34.09 -7.94 0.55
N ARG A 18 33.08 -7.39 1.23
CA ARG A 18 32.86 -5.93 1.19
C ARG A 18 33.42 -5.30 2.45
N GLU A 19 34.41 -4.43 2.28
CA GLU A 19 34.90 -3.53 3.32
C GLU A 19 33.70 -2.86 4.00
N GLU A 20 33.65 -2.89 5.33
CA GLU A 20 32.69 -2.10 6.11
C GLU A 20 32.77 -0.65 5.58
N PRO A 21 31.67 -0.04 5.10
CA PRO A 21 31.71 1.37 4.74
C PRO A 21 32.15 2.14 5.98
N ALA A 22 33.20 2.95 5.82
CA ALA A 22 33.99 3.60 6.87
C ALA A 22 33.22 4.62 7.76
N GLY A 23 31.89 4.57 7.80
CA GLY A 23 31.01 5.42 8.61
C GLY A 23 30.22 4.71 9.72
N LEU A 24 30.35 3.38 9.88
CA LEU A 24 29.46 2.58 10.75
C LEU A 24 30.10 2.01 12.04
N ALA A 25 31.35 2.33 12.31
CA ALA A 25 31.96 2.05 13.62
C ALA A 25 31.46 3.09 14.62
N GLY A 26 30.50 2.70 15.47
CA GLY A 26 30.01 3.55 16.56
C GLY A 26 31.19 4.11 17.35
N ARG A 27 31.48 5.39 17.16
CA ARG A 27 32.66 6.01 17.75
C ARG A 27 32.35 6.29 19.22
N MET A 28 33.25 5.85 20.10
CA MET A 28 33.21 6.22 21.50
C MET A 28 33.33 7.74 21.61
N MET A 29 32.30 8.36 22.17
CA MET A 29 32.28 9.80 22.44
C MET A 29 32.21 10.00 23.95
N PRO A 30 33.07 10.88 24.52
CA PRO A 30 32.83 11.37 25.87
C PRO A 30 31.49 12.11 25.88
N THR A 31 30.77 12.00 26.99
CA THR A 31 29.57 12.80 27.22
C THR A 31 29.94 14.20 27.69
N GLU A 32 29.02 15.17 27.55
CA GLU A 32 29.20 16.53 28.11
C GLU A 32 29.59 16.48 29.60
N LYS A 33 29.00 15.55 30.36
CA LYS A 33 29.34 15.31 31.76
C LYS A 33 30.80 14.88 31.98
N ALA A 34 31.34 14.02 31.11
CA ALA A 34 32.74 13.61 31.21
C ALA A 34 33.68 14.79 30.95
N GLU A 35 33.35 15.63 29.97
CA GLU A 35 34.14 16.82 29.65
C GLU A 35 34.12 17.82 30.81
N GLU A 36 32.93 18.13 31.36
CA GLU A 36 32.78 19.00 32.54
C GLU A 36 33.57 18.48 33.74
N ILE A 37 33.51 17.17 34.01
CA ILE A 37 34.24 16.55 35.11
C ILE A 37 35.75 16.62 34.88
N LEU A 38 36.22 16.35 33.65
CA LEU A 38 37.64 16.46 33.31
C LEU A 38 38.14 17.90 33.45
N ILE A 39 37.35 18.89 33.06
CA ILE A 39 37.67 20.32 33.24
C ILE A 39 37.72 20.66 34.73
N ALA A 40 36.72 20.24 35.52
CA ALA A 40 36.69 20.47 36.95
C ALA A 40 37.89 19.83 37.67
N LEU A 41 38.27 18.60 37.30
CA LEU A 41 39.47 17.93 37.81
C LEU A 41 40.74 18.73 37.49
N TRP A 42 40.87 19.21 36.25
CA TRP A 42 42.00 20.04 35.85
C TRP A 42 42.06 21.37 36.61
N LEU A 43 40.92 22.02 36.83
CA LEU A 43 40.83 23.25 37.63
C LEU A 43 41.23 23.02 39.09
N ILE A 44 40.83 21.90 39.70
CA ILE A 44 41.24 21.53 41.06
C ILE A 44 42.76 21.33 41.13
N VAL A 45 43.36 20.62 40.17
CA VAL A 45 44.82 20.43 40.13
C VAL A 45 45.54 21.76 39.92
N LEU A 46 45.05 22.61 39.02
CA LEU A 46 45.61 23.93 38.77
C LEU A 46 45.54 24.83 40.01
N PHE A 47 44.41 24.82 40.73
CA PHE A 47 44.22 25.60 41.95
C PHE A 47 45.07 25.07 43.11
N ALA A 48 45.19 23.74 43.24
CA ALA A 48 46.07 23.09 44.19
C ALA A 48 47.51 23.57 44.00
N PHE A 49 47.99 23.56 42.75
CA PHE A 49 49.31 24.04 42.36
C PHE A 49 49.50 25.54 42.67
N LEU A 50 48.54 26.38 42.30
CA LEU A 50 48.61 27.84 42.51
C LEU A 50 48.66 28.22 44.00
N LEU A 51 47.95 27.47 44.86
CA LEU A 51 47.86 27.78 46.29
C LEU A 51 48.96 27.17 47.16
N LEU A 52 49.91 26.42 46.60
CA LEU A 52 50.88 25.64 47.40
C LEU A 52 50.24 24.61 48.35
N ARG A 53 49.08 24.04 47.96
CA ARG A 53 48.28 23.10 48.78
C ARG A 53 48.09 21.76 48.08
N TRP A 54 49.09 20.87 48.15
CA TRP A 54 49.05 19.61 47.40
C TRP A 54 48.03 18.64 47.97
N GLU A 55 47.54 18.90 49.18
CA GLU A 55 46.50 18.12 49.84
C GLU A 55 45.20 18.11 49.01
N MET A 56 44.96 19.15 48.20
CA MET A 56 43.78 19.21 47.32
C MET A 56 43.81 18.18 46.18
N VAL A 57 44.99 17.69 45.80
CA VAL A 57 45.13 16.65 44.76
C VAL A 57 44.48 15.33 45.22
N TYR A 58 44.40 15.08 46.53
CA TYR A 58 43.71 13.90 47.05
C TYR A 58 42.21 13.87 46.73
N LEU A 59 41.59 15.02 46.45
CA LEU A 59 40.18 15.10 46.05
C LEU A 59 39.94 14.59 44.61
N VAL A 60 40.97 14.60 43.77
CA VAL A 60 40.92 14.19 42.35
C VAL A 60 41.03 12.66 42.23
N LEU A 61 41.76 12.01 43.12
CA LEU A 61 42.05 10.57 43.09
C LEU A 61 40.81 9.67 43.00
N PRO A 62 39.75 9.85 43.81
CA PRO A 62 38.54 9.02 43.72
C PRO A 62 37.83 9.11 42.36
N ILE A 63 37.80 10.32 41.77
CA ILE A 63 37.14 10.57 40.49
C ILE A 63 37.97 9.99 39.34
N LEU A 64 39.29 10.11 39.38
CA LEU A 64 40.19 9.43 38.44
C LEU A 64 40.05 7.91 38.54
N TRP A 65 39.87 7.38 39.74
CA TRP A 65 39.66 5.95 39.95
C TRP A 65 38.30 5.48 39.37
N LEU A 66 37.25 6.29 39.51
CA LEU A 66 35.97 6.05 38.85
C LEU A 66 36.07 6.08 37.31
N LEU A 67 36.77 7.07 36.76
CA LEU A 67 37.05 7.14 35.31
C LEU A 67 37.85 5.92 34.83
N PHE A 68 38.86 5.50 35.60
CA PHE A 68 39.64 4.30 35.31
C PHE A 68 38.77 3.05 35.28
N ILE A 69 37.89 2.86 36.26
CA ILE A 69 36.93 1.75 36.29
C ILE A 69 35.98 1.81 35.08
N ALA A 70 35.46 3.01 34.77
CA ALA A 70 34.56 3.20 33.64
C ALA A 70 35.22 2.77 32.31
N VAL A 71 36.45 3.21 32.05
CA VAL A 71 37.17 2.87 30.82
C VAL A 71 37.52 1.37 30.77
N PHE A 72 37.95 0.79 31.88
CA PHE A 72 38.49 -0.58 31.89
C PHE A 72 37.39 -1.66 31.94
N PHE A 73 36.35 -1.46 32.76
CA PHE A 73 35.28 -2.45 32.96
C PHE A 73 34.03 -2.19 32.13
N PHE A 74 33.80 -0.95 31.72
CA PHE A 74 32.61 -0.54 30.96
C PHE A 74 32.99 0.00 29.58
N LYS A 75 34.09 -0.53 29.01
CA LYS A 75 34.51 -0.20 27.66
C LYS A 75 33.31 -0.34 26.72
N PRO A 76 32.88 0.74 26.07
CA PRO A 76 31.63 0.74 25.33
C PRO A 76 31.86 0.06 23.98
N SER A 77 31.39 -1.18 23.85
CA SER A 77 31.38 -1.89 22.59
C SER A 77 29.97 -2.42 22.31
N LEU A 78 29.50 -2.15 21.09
CA LEU A 78 28.16 -2.51 20.60
C LEU A 78 28.30 -3.61 19.55
N ASN A 79 28.67 -4.81 20.01
CA ASN A 79 28.65 -6.01 19.21
C ASN A 79 27.38 -6.81 19.49
N VAL A 80 26.32 -6.50 18.74
CA VAL A 80 25.01 -7.16 18.83
C VAL A 80 24.56 -7.61 17.45
N GLU A 81 23.91 -8.76 17.41
CA GLU A 81 23.15 -9.25 16.26
C GLU A 81 21.67 -8.94 16.49
N ILE A 82 21.00 -8.40 15.47
CA ILE A 82 19.57 -8.07 15.52
C ILE A 82 18.88 -8.73 14.33
N GLU A 83 17.80 -9.45 14.61
CA GLU A 83 16.93 -10.04 13.58
C GLU A 83 15.51 -9.50 13.79
N ARG A 84 14.85 -9.08 12.69
CA ARG A 84 13.43 -8.73 12.70
C ARG A 84 12.63 -9.91 12.16
N ILE A 85 11.69 -10.40 12.95
CA ILE A 85 10.85 -11.54 12.63
C ILE A 85 9.42 -11.04 12.46
N ILE A 86 8.87 -11.29 11.27
CA ILE A 86 7.52 -10.88 10.88
C ILE A 86 6.83 -12.13 10.32
N PRO A 87 5.54 -12.35 10.58
CA PRO A 87 4.85 -13.54 10.09
C PRO A 87 4.84 -13.64 8.56
N HIS A 88 4.55 -12.54 7.85
CA HIS A 88 4.55 -12.44 6.39
C HIS A 88 4.98 -11.02 5.97
N ASP A 89 5.19 -10.77 4.68
CA ASP A 89 5.55 -9.46 4.12
C ASP A 89 4.32 -8.62 3.69
N ARG A 90 3.15 -9.25 3.54
CA ARG A 90 1.92 -8.64 3.02
C ARG A 90 0.77 -8.79 3.99
N PHE A 91 0.11 -7.68 4.31
CA PHE A 91 -1.04 -7.64 5.22
C PHE A 91 -2.16 -6.79 4.66
N LEU A 92 -3.40 -7.16 4.98
CA LEU A 92 -4.54 -6.28 4.74
C LEU A 92 -4.40 -5.03 5.61
N GLU A 93 -4.67 -3.88 5.02
CA GLU A 93 -4.80 -2.62 5.72
C GLU A 93 -5.73 -2.76 6.95
N GLY A 94 -5.36 -2.11 8.05
CA GLY A 94 -6.06 -2.19 9.33
C GLY A 94 -5.71 -3.40 10.18
N THR A 95 -5.00 -4.40 9.65
CA THR A 95 -4.54 -5.57 10.42
C THR A 95 -3.49 -5.14 11.46
N GLU A 96 -3.62 -5.66 12.68
CA GLU A 96 -2.60 -5.54 13.71
C GLU A 96 -1.60 -6.69 13.60
N VAL A 97 -0.33 -6.34 13.43
CA VAL A 97 0.76 -7.29 13.22
C VAL A 97 1.74 -7.18 14.38
N GLU A 98 2.02 -8.31 15.03
CA GLU A 98 3.10 -8.41 16.02
C GLU A 98 4.44 -8.54 15.30
N ILE A 99 5.34 -7.59 15.54
CA ILE A 99 6.73 -7.63 15.08
C ILE A 99 7.60 -8.02 16.27
N ARG A 100 8.53 -8.95 16.03
CA ARG A 100 9.47 -9.43 17.04
C ARG A 100 10.89 -9.05 16.65
N LEU A 101 11.57 -8.35 17.54
CA LEU A 101 12.99 -8.04 17.42
C LEU A 101 13.78 -8.98 18.32
N ARG A 102 14.54 -9.88 17.72
CA ARG A 102 15.48 -10.74 18.43
C ARG A 102 16.84 -10.07 18.47
N ILE A 103 17.38 -9.91 19.67
CA ILE A 103 18.67 -9.25 19.91
C ILE A 103 19.56 -10.22 20.65
N LYS A 104 20.74 -10.47 20.11
CA LYS A 104 21.76 -11.32 20.72
C LYS A 104 23.02 -10.50 20.95
N SER A 105 23.47 -10.45 22.20
CA SER A 105 24.68 -9.71 22.56
C SER A 105 25.89 -10.62 22.62
N HIS A 106 27.00 -10.24 21.98
CA HIS A 106 28.27 -10.95 22.10
C HIS A 106 29.13 -10.48 23.27
N GLU A 107 28.67 -9.44 23.97
CA GLU A 107 29.37 -8.78 25.07
C GLU A 107 28.39 -8.42 26.19
N ARG A 108 28.90 -7.95 27.33
CA ARG A 108 28.05 -7.49 28.43
C ARG A 108 27.71 -6.02 28.19
N ILE A 109 26.42 -5.72 28.04
CA ILE A 109 25.90 -4.38 27.78
C ILE A 109 24.94 -3.99 28.92
N PRO A 110 25.42 -3.25 29.95
CA PRO A 110 24.59 -2.88 31.09
C PRO A 110 23.35 -2.05 30.77
N SER A 111 23.44 -1.14 29.79
CA SER A 111 22.36 -0.23 29.42
C SER A 111 22.39 -0.01 27.90
N LEU A 112 21.58 -0.78 27.18
CA LEU A 112 21.34 -0.63 25.75
C LEU A 112 20.00 0.09 25.57
N LYS A 113 20.04 1.27 24.98
CA LYS A 113 18.86 1.92 24.41
C LYS A 113 18.76 1.52 22.94
N LEU A 114 17.65 0.87 22.58
CA LEU A 114 17.29 0.54 21.21
C LEU A 114 16.14 1.45 20.80
N VAL A 115 16.26 2.09 19.65
CA VAL A 115 15.21 2.89 19.02
C VAL A 115 14.98 2.34 17.64
N GLU A 116 13.74 1.94 17.39
CA GLU A 116 13.33 1.52 16.06
C GLU A 116 12.69 2.67 15.30
N ASP A 117 13.06 2.79 14.03
CA ASP A 117 12.48 3.74 13.10
C ASP A 117 11.24 3.12 12.47
N ILE A 118 10.09 3.27 13.14
CA ILE A 118 8.81 2.77 12.65
C ILE A 118 8.33 3.68 11.51
N PRO A 119 8.10 3.16 10.29
CA PRO A 119 7.63 3.94 9.15
C PRO A 119 6.32 4.69 9.46
N PRO A 120 6.11 5.89 8.88
CA PRO A 120 4.96 6.74 9.21
C PRO A 120 3.59 6.12 8.88
N GLY A 121 3.55 5.14 7.96
CA GLY A 121 2.33 4.42 7.63
C GLY A 121 2.02 3.24 8.56
N LEU A 122 2.86 2.97 9.57
CA LEU A 122 2.61 1.97 10.59
C LEU A 122 2.28 2.65 11.92
N GLU A 123 1.08 2.41 12.43
CA GLU A 123 0.66 2.98 13.73
C GLU A 123 1.02 2.02 14.86
N LEU A 124 1.81 2.47 15.82
CA LEU A 124 2.13 1.67 17.01
C LEU A 124 0.88 1.55 17.91
N VAL A 125 0.35 0.34 18.06
CA VAL A 125 -0.85 0.05 18.87
C VAL A 125 -0.46 -0.41 20.28
N GLU A 126 0.51 -1.33 20.37
CA GLU A 126 1.01 -1.88 21.62
C GLU A 126 2.54 -1.94 21.62
N GLY A 127 3.14 -1.66 22.77
CA GLY A 127 4.59 -1.67 22.95
C GLY A 127 5.19 -0.26 22.89
N SER A 128 6.48 -0.19 22.58
CA SER A 128 7.24 1.06 22.51
C SER A 128 8.21 1.00 21.35
N ARG A 129 8.43 2.12 20.67
CA ARG A 129 9.52 2.24 19.67
C ARG A 129 10.91 2.30 20.34
N GLU A 130 10.94 2.66 21.63
CA GLU A 130 12.16 2.81 22.41
C GLU A 130 12.19 1.77 23.54
N HIS A 131 13.29 1.02 23.62
CA HIS A 131 13.51 0.01 24.63
C HIS A 131 14.84 0.26 25.34
N VAL A 132 14.83 0.15 26.67
CA VAL A 132 16.05 0.17 27.49
C VAL A 132 16.18 -1.19 28.16
N LEU A 133 17.29 -1.87 27.89
CA LEU A 133 17.54 -3.22 28.38
C LEU A 133 18.99 -3.42 28.80
N SER A 134 19.20 -4.40 29.68
CA SER A 134 20.51 -4.90 30.07
C SER A 134 20.71 -6.28 29.48
N LEU A 135 21.86 -6.53 28.85
CA LEU A 135 22.21 -7.80 28.23
C LEU A 135 23.52 -8.34 28.80
N LYS A 136 23.52 -9.61 29.21
CA LYS A 136 24.75 -10.34 29.50
C LYS A 136 25.41 -10.81 28.20
N LYS A 137 26.68 -11.19 28.30
CA LYS A 137 27.40 -11.83 27.20
C LYS A 137 26.72 -13.13 26.79
N GLY A 138 26.35 -13.25 25.52
CA GLY A 138 25.62 -14.38 24.96
C GLY A 138 24.13 -14.40 25.27
N GLU A 139 23.58 -13.40 25.98
CA GLU A 139 22.15 -13.32 26.27
C GLU A 139 21.37 -12.95 25.00
N GLU A 140 20.27 -13.65 24.78
CA GLU A 140 19.30 -13.36 23.74
C GLU A 140 18.04 -12.80 24.38
N ARG A 141 17.52 -11.70 23.84
CA ARG A 141 16.22 -11.15 24.22
C ARG A 141 15.35 -10.91 23.00
N THR A 142 14.07 -11.16 23.18
CA THR A 142 13.05 -10.84 22.17
C THR A 142 12.18 -9.69 22.67
N LEU A 143 12.15 -8.61 21.91
CA LEU A 143 11.23 -7.49 22.10
C LEU A 143 10.04 -7.67 21.17
N ARG A 144 8.86 -7.25 21.61
CA ARG A 144 7.61 -7.40 20.88
C ARG A 144 6.86 -6.09 20.90
N TYR A 145 6.32 -5.72 19.74
CA TYR A 145 5.42 -4.59 19.59
C TYR A 145 4.42 -4.89 18.48
N LYS A 146 3.25 -4.25 18.54
CA LYS A 146 2.21 -4.41 17.53
C LYS A 146 2.02 -3.11 16.76
N VAL A 147 1.97 -3.23 15.45
CA VAL A 147 1.67 -2.13 14.54
C VAL A 147 0.38 -2.41 13.78
N ARG A 148 -0.40 -1.36 13.55
CA ARG A 148 -1.53 -1.38 12.61
C ARG A 148 -1.03 -0.90 11.27
N ILE A 149 -1.26 -1.74 10.25
CA ILE A 149 -0.75 -1.50 8.89
C ILE A 149 -1.70 -0.56 8.13
N LYS A 150 -1.18 0.54 7.56
CA LYS A 150 -1.90 1.31 6.53
C LYS A 150 -1.58 0.79 5.14
N ARG A 151 -2.42 1.12 4.15
CA ARG A 151 -2.12 0.83 2.74
C ARG A 151 -0.82 1.51 2.30
N GLY A 152 0.03 0.79 1.57
CA GLY A 152 1.33 1.32 1.13
C GLY A 152 2.50 0.36 1.38
N ILE A 153 3.67 0.74 0.87
CA ILE A 153 4.94 0.08 1.18
C ILE A 153 5.55 0.80 2.39
N HIS A 154 5.94 0.01 3.41
CA HIS A 154 6.54 0.50 4.64
C HIS A 154 7.92 -0.16 4.83
N GLU A 155 8.96 0.66 4.74
CA GLU A 155 10.35 0.18 4.78
C GLU A 155 11.01 0.52 6.12
N PHE A 156 11.42 -0.51 6.84
CA PHE A 156 12.35 -0.37 7.95
C PHE A 156 13.76 -0.38 7.38
N ASN A 157 14.57 0.65 7.63
CA ASN A 157 15.92 0.74 7.07
C ASN A 157 17.03 0.39 8.08
N TRP A 158 16.89 0.88 9.31
CA TRP A 158 17.88 0.70 10.36
C TRP A 158 17.24 0.56 11.74
N VAL A 159 18.04 0.06 12.68
CA VAL A 159 17.76 0.13 14.11
C VAL A 159 18.86 0.96 14.77
N GLU A 160 18.49 1.97 15.54
CA GLU A 160 19.44 2.81 16.26
C GLU A 160 19.71 2.21 17.64
N LEU A 161 21.00 2.06 17.96
CA LEU A 161 21.48 1.59 19.24
C LEU A 161 22.28 2.70 19.89
N SER A 162 21.99 2.95 21.16
CA SER A 162 22.73 3.88 21.99
C SER A 162 23.12 3.17 23.29
N TYR A 163 24.42 3.10 23.54
CA TYR A 163 24.97 2.66 24.80
C TYR A 163 25.38 3.86 25.63
N ARG A 164 25.13 3.78 26.95
CA ARG A 164 25.70 4.69 27.93
C ARG A 164 26.25 3.87 29.09
N ASP A 165 27.45 4.19 29.54
CA ASP A 165 28.02 3.52 30.71
C ASP A 165 27.27 3.90 32.00
N PRO A 166 27.36 3.11 33.09
CA PRO A 166 26.63 3.39 34.33
C PRO A 166 26.98 4.72 35.00
N PHE A 167 28.19 5.26 34.77
CA PHE A 167 28.61 6.55 35.30
C PHE A 167 28.26 7.70 34.35
N GLY A 168 27.87 7.38 33.10
CA GLY A 168 27.44 8.33 32.10
C GLY A 168 28.57 9.17 31.51
N PHE A 169 29.82 8.69 31.55
CA PHE A 169 31.00 9.33 30.98
C PHE A 169 31.17 9.09 29.47
N PHE A 170 30.67 7.95 28.98
CA PHE A 170 30.87 7.50 27.62
C PHE A 170 29.54 7.13 26.99
N LYS A 171 29.42 7.51 25.72
CA LYS A 171 28.30 7.16 24.85
C LYS A 171 28.83 6.55 23.57
N VAL A 172 28.13 5.53 23.08
CA VAL A 172 28.34 5.01 21.73
C VAL A 172 26.98 4.93 21.07
N ASP A 173 26.85 5.60 19.93
CA ASP A 173 25.70 5.45 19.04
C ASP A 173 26.12 4.63 17.83
N LYS A 174 25.28 3.66 17.45
CA LYS A 174 25.48 2.82 16.27
C LYS A 174 24.15 2.61 15.59
N LYS A 175 24.10 2.83 14.27
CA LYS A 175 22.96 2.43 13.44
C LYS A 175 23.29 1.07 12.83
N ILE A 176 22.39 0.11 12.95
CA ILE A 176 22.53 -1.20 12.28
C ILE A 176 21.55 -1.21 11.11
N GLU A 177 22.05 -1.40 9.89
CA GLU A 177 21.22 -1.59 8.70
C GLU A 177 20.46 -2.91 8.83
N LEU A 178 19.13 -2.82 8.82
CA LEU A 178 18.22 -3.95 8.94
C LEU A 178 17.00 -3.67 8.07
N TYR A 179 17.17 -3.87 6.77
CA TYR A 179 16.13 -3.63 5.79
C TYR A 179 14.99 -4.64 5.95
N THR A 180 13.76 -4.16 6.04
CA THR A 180 12.57 -5.00 6.02
C THR A 180 11.42 -4.23 5.40
N GLU A 181 10.73 -4.85 4.44
CA GLU A 181 9.58 -4.26 3.78
C GLU A 181 8.29 -4.92 4.28
N ILE A 182 7.29 -4.10 4.59
CA ILE A 182 5.92 -4.54 4.84
C ILE A 182 5.00 -3.85 3.84
N VAL A 183 4.19 -4.63 3.13
CA VAL A 183 3.21 -4.13 2.17
C VAL A 183 1.81 -4.21 2.76
N GLY A 184 1.18 -3.05 2.94
CA GLY A 184 -0.24 -2.93 3.24
C GLY A 184 -1.07 -2.95 1.97
N VAL A 185 -1.81 -4.04 1.75
CA VAL A 185 -2.76 -4.18 0.64
C VAL A 185 -4.14 -3.65 1.05
N PRO A 186 -4.93 -3.05 0.13
CA PRO A 186 -6.23 -2.50 0.46
C PRO A 186 -7.20 -3.57 0.99
N ILE A 187 -8.11 -3.17 1.88
CA ILE A 187 -9.24 -4.01 2.29
C ILE A 187 -10.13 -4.27 1.06
N ILE A 188 -10.54 -5.53 0.91
CA ILE A 188 -11.40 -6.01 -0.17
C ILE A 188 -12.71 -6.47 0.46
N GLU A 189 -13.81 -5.89 0.01
CA GLU A 189 -15.16 -6.25 0.43
C GLU A 189 -15.87 -7.07 -0.66
N ASP A 190 -16.81 -7.91 -0.25
CA ASP A 190 -17.73 -8.57 -1.18
C ASP A 190 -18.79 -7.57 -1.64
N VAL A 191 -18.89 -7.37 -2.95
CA VAL A 191 -19.69 -6.32 -3.58
C VAL A 191 -20.43 -6.86 -4.80
N PRO A 192 -21.68 -6.45 -5.03
CA PRO A 192 -22.42 -6.87 -6.22
C PRO A 192 -21.86 -6.19 -7.48
N THR A 193 -21.93 -6.89 -8.62
CA THR A 193 -21.48 -6.38 -9.92
C THR A 193 -22.34 -5.19 -10.39
N PRO A 194 -21.79 -3.97 -10.52
CA PRO A 194 -22.55 -2.78 -10.92
C PRO A 194 -22.61 -2.58 -12.45
N TYR A 195 -22.13 -3.57 -13.22
CA TYR A 195 -22.01 -3.50 -14.67
C TYR A 195 -22.63 -4.74 -15.34
N SER A 196 -22.99 -4.64 -16.61
CA SER A 196 -23.60 -5.75 -17.34
C SER A 196 -22.56 -6.85 -17.59
N THR A 197 -22.77 -8.05 -17.07
CA THR A 197 -21.95 -9.23 -17.40
C THR A 197 -22.32 -9.83 -18.76
N ARG A 198 -23.50 -9.51 -19.29
CA ARG A 198 -23.96 -9.92 -20.61
C ARG A 198 -23.45 -8.93 -21.65
N GLY A 199 -22.86 -9.46 -22.73
CA GLY A 199 -22.45 -8.68 -23.90
C GLY A 199 -23.54 -7.71 -24.34
N THR A 200 -23.15 -6.48 -24.69
CA THR A 200 -24.09 -5.52 -25.28
C THR A 200 -24.80 -6.17 -26.46
N LYS A 201 -26.15 -6.24 -26.39
CA LYS A 201 -27.00 -6.73 -27.48
C LYS A 201 -26.52 -6.10 -28.79
N ILE A 202 -26.31 -6.94 -29.79
CA ILE A 202 -25.98 -6.52 -31.15
C ILE A 202 -27.10 -5.58 -31.60
N THR A 203 -26.83 -4.28 -31.66
CA THR A 203 -27.66 -3.37 -32.46
C THR A 203 -27.58 -3.85 -33.90
N VAL A 204 -28.71 -4.29 -34.45
CA VAL A 204 -28.83 -4.80 -35.80
C VAL A 204 -28.60 -3.63 -36.77
N GLY A 205 -27.35 -3.46 -37.19
CA GLY A 205 -26.94 -2.63 -38.31
C GLY A 205 -26.33 -3.52 -39.41
N PRO A 206 -26.46 -3.15 -40.69
CA PRO A 206 -26.08 -4.01 -41.80
C PRO A 206 -24.56 -3.97 -42.01
N LEU A 207 -23.81 -4.69 -41.18
CA LEU A 207 -22.43 -5.17 -41.43
C LEU A 207 -21.98 -6.07 -40.27
N PRO A 208 -22.35 -7.35 -40.26
CA PRO A 208 -21.75 -8.31 -39.32
C PRO A 208 -20.30 -8.60 -39.75
N SER A 209 -19.35 -8.31 -38.86
CA SER A 209 -17.98 -8.84 -38.94
C SER A 209 -18.04 -10.37 -38.83
N PRO A 210 -17.52 -11.15 -39.79
CA PRO A 210 -17.57 -12.61 -39.74
C PRO A 210 -16.41 -13.12 -38.89
N ARG A 211 -16.63 -13.22 -37.58
CA ARG A 211 -15.85 -14.15 -36.75
C ARG A 211 -16.84 -15.01 -35.98
N VAL A 212 -17.18 -16.15 -36.59
CA VAL A 212 -17.94 -17.24 -35.97
C VAL A 212 -17.12 -17.70 -34.76
N GLY A 213 -17.69 -17.54 -33.55
CA GLY A 213 -17.01 -17.77 -32.28
C GLY A 213 -17.18 -19.20 -31.77
N GLU A 214 -16.19 -19.65 -31.00
CA GLU A 214 -16.17 -20.89 -30.21
C GLU A 214 -17.02 -20.75 -28.93
N GLY A 215 -18.30 -20.41 -29.08
CA GLY A 215 -19.25 -20.40 -27.97
C GLY A 215 -19.62 -21.81 -27.51
N VAL A 216 -20.01 -21.95 -26.23
CA VAL A 216 -20.46 -23.24 -25.66
C VAL A 216 -21.99 -23.39 -25.74
N GLU A 217 -22.73 -22.29 -25.79
CA GLU A 217 -24.20 -22.30 -25.86
C GLU A 217 -24.71 -22.23 -27.31
N PHE A 218 -25.67 -23.10 -27.61
CA PHE A 218 -26.35 -23.16 -28.91
C PHE A 218 -27.23 -21.93 -29.09
N HIS A 219 -27.02 -21.18 -30.19
CA HIS A 219 -27.81 -20.00 -30.54
C HIS A 219 -28.87 -20.32 -31.59
N ALA A 220 -28.45 -20.83 -32.75
CA ALA A 220 -29.35 -21.10 -33.88
C ALA A 220 -28.78 -22.18 -34.82
N ILE A 221 -29.60 -22.63 -35.78
CA ILE A 221 -29.15 -23.48 -36.89
C ILE A 221 -29.21 -22.63 -38.16
N ARG A 222 -28.09 -22.56 -38.89
CA ARG A 222 -28.01 -21.87 -40.18
C ARG A 222 -27.46 -22.77 -41.27
N GLU A 223 -27.61 -22.36 -42.53
CA GLU A 223 -26.98 -23.06 -43.66
C GLU A 223 -25.45 -22.91 -43.56
N TYR A 224 -24.72 -24.00 -43.84
CA TYR A 224 -23.27 -24.06 -43.80
C TYR A 224 -22.68 -23.17 -44.90
N GLN A 225 -21.71 -22.33 -44.55
CA GLN A 225 -20.99 -21.51 -45.51
C GLN A 225 -19.58 -22.05 -45.75
N PRO A 226 -19.08 -22.02 -47.00
CA PRO A 226 -17.70 -22.39 -47.30
C PRO A 226 -16.71 -21.58 -46.44
N GLY A 227 -15.95 -22.26 -45.59
CA GLY A 227 -15.05 -21.66 -44.60
C GLY A 227 -15.41 -21.97 -43.15
N ASP A 228 -16.63 -22.46 -42.90
CA ASP A 228 -17.04 -22.92 -41.57
C ASP A 228 -16.32 -24.23 -41.18
N PRO A 229 -15.90 -24.40 -39.90
CA PRO A 229 -15.32 -25.65 -39.41
C PRO A 229 -16.29 -26.83 -39.57
N LEU A 230 -15.81 -27.99 -40.04
CA LEU A 230 -16.68 -29.17 -40.18
C LEU A 230 -17.23 -29.68 -38.82
N LYS A 231 -16.58 -29.35 -37.70
CA LYS A 231 -17.00 -29.74 -36.34
C LYS A 231 -18.36 -29.16 -35.92
N ILE A 232 -18.82 -28.09 -36.57
CA ILE A 232 -20.10 -27.44 -36.22
C ILE A 232 -21.28 -27.92 -37.08
N ILE A 233 -21.08 -28.89 -37.99
CA ILE A 233 -22.17 -29.42 -38.83
C ILE A 233 -23.21 -30.15 -37.97
N ASN A 234 -24.47 -29.75 -38.10
CA ASN A 234 -25.59 -30.43 -37.48
C ASN A 234 -26.15 -31.49 -38.44
N TRP A 235 -25.65 -32.72 -38.32
CA TRP A 235 -26.06 -33.84 -39.18
C TRP A 235 -27.56 -34.16 -39.07
N LYS A 236 -28.17 -33.97 -37.91
CA LYS A 236 -29.60 -34.23 -37.68
C LYS A 236 -30.48 -33.21 -38.40
N ALA A 237 -30.11 -31.93 -38.38
CA ALA A 237 -30.79 -30.89 -39.14
C ALA A 237 -30.57 -31.06 -40.65
N THR A 238 -29.33 -31.38 -41.05
CA THR A 238 -28.96 -31.66 -42.45
C THR A 238 -29.77 -32.80 -43.06
N ALA A 239 -29.97 -33.89 -42.31
CA ALA A 239 -30.78 -35.02 -42.77
C ALA A 239 -32.27 -34.68 -42.95
N ARG A 240 -32.79 -33.66 -42.27
CA ARG A 240 -34.20 -33.23 -42.37
C ARG A 240 -34.43 -32.21 -43.48
N THR A 241 -33.48 -31.32 -43.72
CA THR A 241 -33.62 -30.22 -44.69
C THR A 241 -33.01 -30.53 -46.05
N GLY A 242 -32.16 -31.56 -46.15
CA GLY A 242 -31.44 -31.92 -47.39
C GLY A 242 -30.33 -30.94 -47.76
N LYS A 243 -30.06 -29.93 -46.92
CA LYS A 243 -29.00 -28.92 -47.07
C LYS A 243 -28.04 -29.02 -45.89
N ILE A 244 -26.75 -28.79 -46.10
CA ILE A 244 -25.75 -28.84 -45.02
C ILE A 244 -26.04 -27.70 -44.04
N MET A 245 -26.40 -28.05 -42.80
CA MET A 245 -26.71 -27.10 -41.74
C MET A 245 -25.57 -27.09 -40.71
N ALA A 246 -25.27 -25.92 -40.15
CA ALA A 246 -24.30 -25.73 -39.08
C ALA A 246 -24.97 -25.16 -37.83
N ASN A 247 -24.50 -25.61 -36.66
CA ASN A 247 -24.82 -24.99 -35.38
C ASN A 247 -24.08 -23.64 -35.29
N GLU A 248 -24.84 -22.59 -35.04
CA GLU A 248 -24.31 -21.30 -34.64
C GLU A 248 -24.29 -21.25 -33.10
N TYR A 249 -23.11 -20.98 -32.55
CA TYR A 249 -22.92 -20.82 -31.11
C TYR A 249 -22.86 -19.34 -30.77
N GLU A 250 -23.49 -18.94 -29.67
CA GLU A 250 -23.38 -17.56 -29.20
C GLU A 250 -21.95 -17.35 -28.69
N SER A 251 -21.21 -16.44 -29.32
CA SER A 251 -19.91 -16.04 -28.77
C SER A 251 -20.17 -15.31 -27.45
N GLU A 252 -19.97 -15.99 -26.33
CA GLU A 252 -19.85 -15.35 -25.02
C GLU A 252 -18.60 -14.45 -25.03
N ARG A 253 -18.70 -13.26 -25.60
CA ARG A 253 -17.76 -12.20 -25.29
C ARG A 253 -18.22 -11.56 -24.00
N LYS A 254 -17.65 -12.01 -22.89
CA LYS A 254 -17.68 -11.23 -21.65
C LYS A 254 -17.14 -9.84 -21.96
N VAL A 255 -17.86 -8.82 -21.52
CA VAL A 255 -17.49 -7.42 -21.75
C VAL A 255 -16.21 -7.14 -20.95
N ASP A 256 -15.16 -6.64 -21.61
CA ASP A 256 -13.97 -6.17 -20.89
C ASP A 256 -14.36 -5.00 -19.98
N VAL A 257 -13.78 -4.94 -18.79
CA VAL A 257 -13.98 -3.81 -17.88
C VAL A 257 -12.70 -3.01 -17.76
N VAL A 258 -12.77 -1.68 -17.77
CA VAL A 258 -11.61 -0.84 -17.48
C VAL A 258 -11.88 -0.09 -16.18
N PHE A 259 -11.02 -0.34 -15.19
CA PHE A 259 -11.01 0.33 -13.91
C PHE A 259 -10.15 1.58 -14.03
N ILE A 260 -10.70 2.74 -13.74
CA ILE A 260 -10.03 4.03 -13.84
C ILE A 260 -10.05 4.65 -12.45
N VAL A 261 -8.90 4.72 -11.79
CA VAL A 261 -8.76 5.30 -10.45
C VAL A 261 -8.22 6.71 -10.59
N ASP A 262 -8.98 7.67 -10.08
CA ASP A 262 -8.65 9.08 -10.08
C ASP A 262 -7.76 9.42 -8.89
N SER A 263 -6.49 9.73 -9.17
CA SER A 263 -5.54 10.17 -8.14
C SER A 263 -5.56 11.68 -7.93
N SER A 264 -6.27 12.48 -8.73
CA SER A 264 -6.23 13.96 -8.68
C SER A 264 -6.69 14.58 -7.35
N TYR A 265 -7.46 13.83 -6.55
CA TYR A 265 -7.94 14.31 -5.26
C TYR A 265 -6.94 14.03 -4.14
N THR A 266 -6.54 15.10 -3.43
CA THR A 266 -5.42 15.05 -2.48
C THR A 266 -5.75 14.48 -1.11
N GLY A 267 -7.02 14.18 -0.83
CA GLY A 267 -7.41 13.61 0.46
C GLY A 267 -7.08 12.13 0.52
N GLU A 268 -6.00 11.77 1.22
CA GLU A 268 -5.53 10.38 1.38
C GLU A 268 -6.65 9.43 1.80
N LEU A 269 -7.45 9.81 2.80
CA LEU A 269 -8.55 8.99 3.31
C LEU A 269 -9.58 8.62 2.22
N VAL A 270 -9.96 9.58 1.38
CA VAL A 270 -10.95 9.37 0.32
C VAL A 270 -10.33 8.56 -0.82
N PHE A 271 -9.06 8.81 -1.12
CA PHE A 271 -8.31 8.04 -2.10
C PHE A 271 -8.20 6.57 -1.68
N ASP A 272 -7.97 6.28 -0.40
CA ASP A 272 -7.98 4.91 0.13
C ASP A 272 -9.34 4.23 -0.10
N TYR A 273 -10.46 4.95 0.07
CA TYR A 273 -11.79 4.42 -0.27
C TYR A 273 -11.94 4.12 -1.77
N LEU A 274 -11.42 4.96 -2.67
CA LEU A 274 -11.41 4.67 -4.11
C LEU A 274 -10.63 3.40 -4.42
N VAL A 275 -9.46 3.25 -3.79
CA VAL A 275 -8.58 2.08 -3.97
C VAL A 275 -9.24 0.80 -3.43
N ARG A 276 -9.85 0.85 -2.25
CA ARG A 276 -10.63 -0.27 -1.68
C ARG A 276 -11.79 -0.66 -2.57
N ALA A 277 -12.54 0.32 -3.10
CA ALA A 277 -13.63 0.07 -4.04
C ALA A 277 -13.14 -0.58 -5.34
N ALA A 278 -12.03 -0.10 -5.89
CA ALA A 278 -11.42 -0.66 -7.09
C ALA A 278 -10.95 -2.10 -6.87
N ALA A 279 -10.24 -2.37 -5.77
CA ALA A 279 -9.78 -3.71 -5.43
C ALA A 279 -10.94 -4.69 -5.21
N SER A 280 -12.00 -4.25 -4.53
CA SER A 280 -13.24 -5.02 -4.29
C SER A 280 -13.93 -5.42 -5.60
N LEU A 281 -14.11 -4.47 -6.52
CA LEU A 281 -14.75 -4.73 -7.80
C LEU A 281 -13.86 -5.48 -8.79
N MET A 282 -12.53 -5.39 -8.66
CA MET A 282 -11.62 -6.28 -9.40
C MET A 282 -11.70 -7.72 -8.91
N LEU A 283 -11.92 -7.95 -7.60
CA LEU A 283 -12.16 -9.30 -7.09
C LEU A 283 -13.49 -9.84 -7.62
N ASP A 284 -14.55 -9.02 -7.65
CA ASP A 284 -15.81 -9.38 -8.29
C ASP A 284 -15.60 -9.73 -9.78
N ALA A 285 -14.87 -8.91 -10.53
CA ALA A 285 -14.52 -9.19 -11.93
C ALA A 285 -13.76 -10.51 -12.08
N LEU A 286 -12.79 -10.79 -11.21
CA LEU A 286 -12.05 -12.05 -11.17
C LEU A 286 -12.97 -13.25 -10.92
N ASN A 287 -13.87 -13.15 -9.93
CA ASN A 287 -14.80 -14.21 -9.55
C ASN A 287 -15.81 -14.50 -10.67
N ASN A 288 -16.25 -13.47 -11.38
CA ASN A 288 -17.12 -13.58 -12.55
C ASN A 288 -16.38 -14.01 -13.83
N GLY A 289 -15.05 -14.13 -13.78
CA GLY A 289 -14.21 -14.44 -14.94
C GLY A 289 -14.27 -13.39 -16.04
N THR A 290 -14.48 -12.12 -15.67
CA THR A 290 -14.49 -10.95 -16.53
C THR A 290 -13.06 -10.43 -16.68
N SER A 291 -12.63 -10.18 -17.92
CA SER A 291 -11.33 -9.55 -18.17
C SER A 291 -11.38 -8.08 -17.78
N PHE A 292 -10.32 -7.58 -17.14
CA PHE A 292 -10.27 -6.18 -16.71
C PHE A 292 -8.91 -5.52 -16.89
N GLY A 293 -8.91 -4.23 -17.24
CA GLY A 293 -7.72 -3.37 -17.28
C GLY A 293 -7.75 -2.34 -16.14
N LEU A 294 -6.59 -1.73 -15.86
CA LEU A 294 -6.44 -0.70 -14.83
C LEU A 294 -5.75 0.53 -15.40
N LEU A 295 -6.32 1.70 -15.14
CA LEU A 295 -5.71 3.01 -15.32
C LEU A 295 -5.60 3.69 -13.95
N LEU A 296 -4.39 3.98 -13.50
CA LEU A 296 -4.16 4.92 -12.38
C LEU A 296 -3.77 6.28 -12.95
N ALA A 297 -4.57 7.30 -12.64
CA ALA A 297 -4.37 8.66 -13.14
C ALA A 297 -3.36 9.45 -12.30
N GLU A 298 -2.14 8.91 -12.20
CA GLU A 298 -0.98 9.56 -11.58
C GLU A 298 -0.28 10.50 -12.58
N GLU A 299 0.71 11.31 -12.14
CA GLU A 299 1.47 12.25 -12.99
C GLU A 299 2.00 11.53 -14.23
N VAL A 300 2.56 10.34 -14.02
CA VAL A 300 2.85 9.38 -15.06
C VAL A 300 1.74 8.32 -15.05
N PRO A 301 0.86 8.28 -16.08
CA PRO A 301 -0.27 7.37 -16.07
C PRO A 301 0.18 5.92 -16.12
N LEU A 302 -0.28 5.12 -15.16
CA LEU A 302 -0.08 3.69 -15.19
C LEU A 302 -1.24 3.03 -15.93
N TRP A 303 -0.95 2.42 -17.09
CA TRP A 303 -1.90 1.62 -17.84
C TRP A 303 -1.54 0.13 -17.79
N ILE A 304 -2.46 -0.68 -17.28
CA ILE A 304 -2.42 -2.13 -17.35
C ILE A 304 -3.51 -2.59 -18.31
N ARG A 305 -3.09 -3.26 -19.40
CA ARG A 305 -3.99 -3.81 -20.40
C ARG A 305 -4.98 -4.80 -19.77
N ALA A 306 -6.18 -4.87 -20.34
CA ALA A 306 -7.17 -5.87 -19.98
C ALA A 306 -6.63 -7.30 -20.14
N ASP A 307 -6.72 -8.06 -19.06
CA ASP A 307 -6.36 -9.47 -18.95
C ASP A 307 -7.23 -10.11 -17.85
N TYR A 308 -7.08 -11.41 -17.61
CA TYR A 308 -7.90 -12.16 -16.65
C TYR A 308 -7.06 -13.08 -15.75
N GLY A 309 -7.68 -13.55 -14.66
CA GLY A 309 -7.10 -14.55 -13.77
C GLY A 309 -6.34 -13.98 -12.56
N LYS A 310 -5.99 -14.88 -11.65
CA LYS A 310 -5.47 -14.53 -10.31
C LYS A 310 -4.15 -13.75 -10.35
N ARG A 311 -3.24 -14.10 -11.27
CA ARG A 311 -1.95 -13.40 -11.40
C ARG A 311 -2.15 -11.95 -11.80
N HIS A 312 -3.06 -11.69 -12.74
CA HIS A 312 -3.38 -10.35 -13.18
C HIS A 312 -4.04 -9.53 -12.07
N PHE A 313 -4.97 -10.14 -11.32
CA PHE A 313 -5.57 -9.54 -10.14
C PHE A 313 -4.53 -9.08 -9.12
N PHE A 314 -3.62 -9.97 -8.67
CA PHE A 314 -2.59 -9.60 -7.71
C PHE A 314 -1.65 -8.52 -8.24
N LYS A 315 -1.32 -8.55 -9.55
CA LYS A 315 -0.55 -7.47 -10.18
C LYS A 315 -1.26 -6.12 -10.06
N CYS A 316 -2.55 -6.06 -10.35
CA CYS A 316 -3.33 -4.81 -10.22
C CYS A 316 -3.42 -4.35 -8.75
N VAL A 317 -3.62 -5.27 -7.81
CA VAL A 317 -3.66 -4.96 -6.37
C VAL A 317 -2.31 -4.43 -5.88
N ASP A 318 -1.19 -4.93 -6.38
CA ASP A 318 0.14 -4.42 -6.02
C ASP A 318 0.29 -2.94 -6.41
N PHE A 319 -0.09 -2.58 -7.64
CA PHE A 319 -0.08 -1.17 -8.07
C PHE A 319 -1.07 -0.30 -7.28
N LEU A 320 -2.26 -0.83 -6.98
CA LEU A 320 -3.22 -0.14 -6.09
C LEU A 320 -2.67 0.05 -4.68
N SER A 321 -1.85 -0.88 -4.18
CA SER A 321 -1.24 -0.79 -2.85
C SER A 321 -0.19 0.32 -2.80
N THR A 322 0.52 0.58 -3.91
CA THR A 322 1.53 1.65 -4.00
C THR A 322 0.98 3.01 -4.40
N ALA A 323 -0.23 3.04 -4.96
CA ALA A 323 -0.83 4.26 -5.50
C ALA A 323 -0.96 5.35 -4.42
N LYS A 324 -0.71 6.60 -4.78
CA LYS A 324 -0.87 7.75 -3.87
C LYS A 324 -1.73 8.82 -4.55
N PRO A 325 -2.47 9.61 -3.76
CA PRO A 325 -3.12 10.78 -4.31
C PRO A 325 -2.05 11.73 -4.85
N ASP A 326 -2.36 12.35 -5.97
CA ASP A 326 -1.49 13.21 -6.73
C ASP A 326 -2.25 14.48 -7.10
N LYS A 327 -1.55 15.62 -7.13
CA LYS A 327 -2.13 16.92 -7.48
C LYS A 327 -2.16 17.16 -9.00
N ASN A 328 -1.89 16.13 -9.79
CA ASN A 328 -1.94 16.26 -11.24
C ASN A 328 -3.39 16.51 -11.72
N ASN A 329 -3.53 17.34 -12.75
CA ASN A 329 -4.81 17.64 -13.40
C ASN A 329 -4.86 17.00 -14.80
N LEU A 330 -4.24 15.82 -14.96
CA LEU A 330 -4.00 15.23 -16.28
C LEU A 330 -5.03 14.17 -16.68
N ILE A 331 -5.93 13.78 -15.77
CA ILE A 331 -6.84 12.66 -16.00
C ILE A 331 -7.70 12.80 -17.27
N ALA A 332 -8.21 14.00 -17.56
CA ALA A 332 -9.00 14.25 -18.78
C ALA A 332 -8.18 13.96 -20.05
N TYR A 333 -6.94 14.45 -20.09
CA TYR A 333 -6.00 14.24 -21.20
C TYR A 333 -5.59 12.77 -21.31
N GLN A 334 -5.26 12.13 -20.19
CA GLN A 334 -4.85 10.72 -20.13
C GLN A 334 -5.97 9.81 -20.64
N VAL A 335 -7.20 10.03 -20.20
CA VAL A 335 -8.39 9.31 -20.65
C VAL A 335 -8.60 9.53 -22.15
N GLU A 336 -8.54 10.76 -22.64
CA GLU A 336 -8.72 11.04 -24.07
C GLU A 336 -7.67 10.31 -24.94
N HIS A 337 -6.40 10.32 -24.51
CA HIS A 337 -5.32 9.67 -25.23
C HIS A 337 -5.43 8.13 -25.20
N LEU A 338 -5.73 7.56 -24.04
CA LEU A 338 -5.82 6.12 -23.86
C LEU A 338 -7.08 5.51 -24.48
N ILE A 339 -8.19 6.25 -24.54
CA ILE A 339 -9.38 5.82 -25.27
C ILE A 339 -9.05 5.59 -26.75
N LYS A 340 -8.32 6.50 -27.38
CA LYS A 340 -7.98 6.44 -28.81
C LYS A 340 -7.02 5.29 -29.15
N SER A 341 -6.19 4.88 -28.20
CA SER A 341 -5.03 4.02 -28.47
C SER A 341 -5.04 2.65 -27.77
N ARG A 342 -5.69 2.53 -26.60
CA ARG A 342 -5.55 1.38 -25.71
C ARG A 342 -6.85 0.76 -25.23
N PHE A 343 -7.93 1.53 -25.06
CA PHE A 343 -9.18 1.02 -24.49
C PHE A 343 -9.88 0.05 -25.46
N PRO A 344 -10.44 -1.09 -24.98
CA PRO A 344 -11.23 -1.97 -25.82
C PRO A 344 -12.54 -1.29 -26.25
N ALA A 345 -12.86 -1.34 -27.55
CA ALA A 345 -13.98 -0.58 -28.15
C ALA A 345 -15.40 -0.86 -27.60
N ARG A 346 -15.59 -1.93 -26.81
CA ARG A 346 -16.87 -2.28 -26.18
C ARG A 346 -16.76 -2.46 -24.67
N ALA A 347 -15.68 -1.96 -24.07
CA ALA A 347 -15.47 -2.09 -22.63
C ALA A 347 -16.54 -1.31 -21.84
N GLN A 348 -16.82 -1.77 -20.63
CA GLN A 348 -17.50 -0.96 -19.62
C GLN A 348 -16.45 -0.26 -18.76
N LEU A 349 -16.67 1.01 -18.44
CA LEU A 349 -15.71 1.81 -17.69
C LEU A 349 -16.21 1.97 -16.25
N LEU A 350 -15.44 1.49 -15.29
CA LEU A 350 -15.65 1.75 -13.86
C LEU A 350 -14.72 2.88 -13.46
N TYR A 351 -15.30 4.04 -13.15
CA TYR A 351 -14.57 5.25 -12.83
C TYR A 351 -14.66 5.57 -11.33
N PHE A 352 -13.54 5.48 -10.64
CA PHE A 352 -13.43 5.75 -9.22
C PHE A 352 -12.95 7.19 -9.04
N SER A 353 -13.89 8.11 -8.77
CA SER A 353 -13.57 9.52 -8.58
C SER A 353 -14.59 10.24 -7.68
N PRO A 354 -14.15 11.12 -6.77
CA PRO A 354 -15.06 11.97 -6.03
C PRO A 354 -15.67 13.09 -6.90
N LEU A 355 -15.24 13.22 -8.17
CA LEU A 355 -15.71 14.19 -9.17
C LEU A 355 -15.61 15.67 -8.74
N LEU A 356 -14.69 15.99 -7.82
CA LEU A 356 -14.56 17.34 -7.27
C LEU A 356 -13.83 18.31 -8.21
N THR A 357 -12.83 17.83 -8.96
CA THR A 357 -12.07 18.65 -9.92
C THR A 357 -12.86 18.87 -11.22
N GLU A 358 -12.50 19.86 -12.03
CA GLU A 358 -13.13 20.01 -13.35
C GLU A 358 -12.62 18.95 -14.32
N GLU A 359 -11.36 18.55 -14.19
CA GLU A 359 -10.68 17.59 -15.03
C GLU A 359 -11.26 16.18 -14.86
N SER A 360 -11.57 15.76 -13.63
CA SER A 360 -12.29 14.50 -13.38
C SER A 360 -13.69 14.49 -14.01
N ARG A 361 -14.39 15.63 -13.98
CA ARG A 361 -15.70 15.78 -14.63
C ARG A 361 -15.57 15.79 -16.16
N GLU A 362 -14.55 16.42 -16.71
CA GLU A 362 -14.29 16.42 -18.15
C GLU A 362 -13.87 15.04 -18.66
N ALA A 363 -13.14 14.26 -17.86
CA ALA A 363 -12.83 12.87 -18.16
C ALA A 363 -14.12 12.04 -18.31
N LEU A 364 -15.08 12.20 -17.39
CA LEU A 364 -16.39 11.54 -17.48
C LEU A 364 -17.15 11.94 -18.75
N LYS A 365 -17.23 13.24 -19.05
CA LYS A 365 -17.88 13.72 -20.29
C LYS A 365 -17.19 13.14 -21.52
N THR A 366 -15.87 13.07 -21.51
CA THR A 366 -15.07 12.51 -22.61
C THR A 366 -15.40 11.03 -22.82
N MET A 367 -15.36 10.21 -21.76
CA MET A 367 -15.72 8.80 -21.82
C MET A 367 -17.13 8.59 -22.41
N ALA A 368 -18.10 9.37 -21.96
CA ALA A 368 -19.48 9.32 -22.46
C ALA A 368 -19.58 9.73 -23.94
N ARG A 369 -18.87 10.78 -24.36
CA ARG A 369 -18.84 11.26 -25.76
C ARG A 369 -18.28 10.22 -26.73
N TYR A 370 -17.36 9.37 -26.29
CA TYR A 370 -16.84 8.24 -27.08
C TYR A 370 -17.78 7.03 -27.09
N GLY A 371 -18.93 7.09 -26.40
CA GLY A 371 -19.96 6.05 -26.42
C GLY A 371 -19.75 4.91 -25.41
N TYR A 372 -18.87 5.10 -24.42
CA TYR A 372 -18.67 4.11 -23.36
C TYR A 372 -19.79 4.17 -22.32
N ASN A 373 -20.17 3.00 -21.80
CA ASN A 373 -21.01 2.91 -20.61
C ASN A 373 -20.12 3.11 -19.38
N VAL A 374 -20.33 4.21 -18.67
CA VAL A 374 -19.53 4.58 -17.49
C VAL A 374 -20.35 4.41 -16.21
N VAL A 375 -19.79 3.67 -15.26
CA VAL A 375 -20.29 3.59 -13.88
C VAL A 375 -19.28 4.30 -13.00
N VAL A 376 -19.70 5.37 -12.33
CA VAL A 376 -18.86 6.16 -11.44
C VAL A 376 -19.12 5.75 -9.99
N ILE A 377 -18.06 5.43 -9.27
CA ILE A 377 -18.10 5.25 -7.81
C ILE A 377 -17.50 6.50 -7.18
N SER A 378 -18.36 7.27 -6.54
CA SER A 378 -18.02 8.58 -6.01
C SER A 378 -18.17 8.59 -4.48
N PRO A 379 -17.10 8.33 -3.71
CA PRO A 379 -17.14 8.48 -2.27
C PRO A 379 -17.36 9.95 -1.89
N ASP A 380 -18.19 10.18 -0.88
CA ASP A 380 -18.42 11.50 -0.33
C ASP A 380 -17.27 11.90 0.62
N PRO A 381 -16.45 12.91 0.24
CA PRO A 381 -15.27 13.30 1.03
C PRO A 381 -15.64 14.01 2.33
N TYR A 382 -16.81 14.64 2.39
CA TYR A 382 -17.26 15.43 3.53
C TYR A 382 -17.82 14.54 4.64
N THR A 383 -18.34 13.38 4.24
CA THR A 383 -18.91 12.41 5.18
C THR A 383 -17.84 11.66 5.98
N ALA A 384 -16.60 11.68 5.49
CA ALA A 384 -15.44 11.14 6.18
C ALA A 384 -14.91 12.05 7.31
N LEU A 385 -15.37 13.31 7.37
CA LEU A 385 -14.88 14.32 8.30
C LEU A 385 -15.79 14.40 9.54
N GLU A 386 -15.19 14.44 10.73
CA GLU A 386 -15.90 14.69 11.98
C GLU A 386 -15.89 16.20 12.30
N PRO A 387 -17.07 16.86 12.36
CA PRO A 387 -17.15 18.29 12.66
C PRO A 387 -16.81 18.56 14.14
N LYS A 388 -16.02 19.61 14.40
CA LYS A 388 -15.64 20.06 15.75
C LYS A 388 -16.53 21.17 16.28
N SER A 389 -17.22 21.89 15.40
CA SER A 389 -18.15 22.97 15.75
C SER A 389 -19.44 22.91 14.95
N ARG A 390 -20.45 23.67 15.40
CA ARG A 390 -21.73 23.81 14.68
C ARG A 390 -21.55 24.51 13.33
N GLU A 391 -20.64 25.47 13.23
CA GLU A 391 -20.30 26.14 11.99
C GLU A 391 -19.67 25.16 10.99
N GLU A 392 -18.76 24.30 11.45
CA GLU A 392 -18.17 23.25 10.61
C GLU A 392 -19.22 22.25 10.12
N GLU A 393 -20.14 21.82 10.99
CA GLU A 393 -21.24 20.94 10.61
C GLU A 393 -22.12 21.55 9.50
N LEU A 394 -22.47 22.84 9.64
CA LEU A 394 -23.24 23.56 8.63
C LEU A 394 -22.46 23.71 7.32
N ALA A 395 -21.17 23.99 7.39
CA ALA A 395 -20.29 24.09 6.21
C ALA A 395 -20.20 22.76 5.46
N LEU A 396 -19.96 21.64 6.16
CA LEU A 396 -19.94 20.30 5.56
C LEU A 396 -21.28 19.93 4.93
N LYS A 397 -22.39 20.30 5.58
CA LYS A 397 -23.74 20.10 5.03
C LYS A 397 -23.98 20.92 3.76
N LEU A 398 -23.51 22.16 3.71
CA LEU A 398 -23.61 22.99 2.51
C LEU A 398 -22.76 22.42 1.36
N LEU A 399 -21.53 21.99 1.65
CA LEU A 399 -20.63 21.37 0.67
C LEU A 399 -21.20 20.06 0.11
N SER A 400 -21.75 19.18 0.96
CA SER A 400 -22.39 17.94 0.51
C SER A 400 -23.62 18.22 -0.37
N LEU A 401 -24.41 19.25 -0.08
CA LEU A 401 -25.54 19.66 -0.95
C LEU A 401 -25.06 20.20 -2.30
N GLN A 402 -24.01 21.02 -2.32
CA GLN A 402 -23.41 21.51 -3.57
C GLN A 402 -22.87 20.34 -4.43
N ARG A 403 -22.17 19.39 -3.80
CA ARG A 403 -21.69 18.17 -4.44
C ARG A 403 -22.84 17.35 -5.02
N LYS A 404 -23.93 17.11 -4.27
CA LYS A 404 -25.11 16.39 -4.77
C LYS A 404 -25.75 17.07 -5.99
N ALA A 405 -25.86 18.40 -5.97
CA ALA A 405 -26.36 19.15 -7.12
C ALA A 405 -25.44 19.02 -8.34
N MET A 406 -24.12 18.99 -8.13
CA MET A 406 -23.13 18.76 -9.17
C MET A 406 -23.20 17.33 -9.73
N LEU A 407 -23.31 16.31 -8.88
CA LEU A 407 -23.43 14.91 -9.31
C LEU A 407 -24.68 14.68 -10.14
N ARG A 408 -25.81 15.31 -9.77
CA ARG A 408 -27.04 15.28 -10.60
C ARG A 408 -26.81 15.80 -12.02
N LYS A 409 -25.97 16.83 -12.21
CA LYS A 409 -25.61 17.31 -13.56
C LYS A 409 -24.73 16.30 -14.29
N MET A 410 -23.85 15.62 -13.57
CA MET A 410 -22.94 14.61 -14.14
C MET A 410 -23.63 13.29 -14.48
N ALA A 411 -24.77 12.98 -13.87
CA ALA A 411 -25.55 11.78 -14.14
C ALA A 411 -26.05 11.67 -15.60
N ALA A 412 -26.02 12.76 -16.37
CA ALA A 412 -26.29 12.74 -17.81
C ALA A 412 -25.22 11.99 -18.63
N TYR A 413 -24.02 11.76 -18.06
CA TYR A 413 -22.87 11.18 -18.73
C TYR A 413 -22.52 9.75 -18.24
N GLY A 414 -23.22 9.24 -17.23
CA GLY A 414 -22.97 7.91 -16.67
C GLY A 414 -23.81 7.61 -15.44
N ILE A 415 -23.78 6.36 -14.99
CA ILE A 415 -24.43 5.94 -13.74
C ILE A 415 -23.54 6.37 -12.60
N ILE A 416 -24.05 7.15 -11.65
CA ILE A 416 -23.27 7.63 -10.50
C ILE A 416 -23.75 6.95 -9.23
N ILE A 417 -22.84 6.25 -8.58
CA ILE A 417 -23.00 5.66 -7.26
C ILE A 417 -22.40 6.63 -6.25
N ASP A 418 -23.26 7.45 -5.65
CA ASP A 418 -22.90 8.38 -4.58
C ASP A 418 -22.75 7.62 -3.26
N TRP A 419 -21.51 7.44 -2.79
CA TRP A 419 -21.19 6.55 -1.68
C TRP A 419 -20.88 7.31 -0.40
N ASP A 420 -21.75 7.16 0.61
CA ASP A 420 -21.45 7.51 2.00
C ASP A 420 -20.45 6.48 2.57
N VAL A 421 -19.19 6.90 2.76
CA VAL A 421 -18.08 6.05 3.21
C VAL A 421 -18.28 5.43 4.60
N ARG A 422 -19.27 5.89 5.39
CA ARG A 422 -19.63 5.26 6.68
C ARG A 422 -20.48 4.00 6.49
N LYS A 423 -21.03 3.80 5.28
CA LYS A 423 -21.80 2.61 4.91
C LYS A 423 -20.93 1.68 4.05
N PRO A 424 -21.13 0.35 4.12
CA PRO A 424 -20.46 -0.59 3.23
C PRO A 424 -20.73 -0.27 1.75
N LEU A 425 -19.74 -0.49 0.88
CA LEU A 425 -19.86 -0.18 -0.55
C LEU A 425 -21.01 -0.93 -1.22
N LYS A 426 -21.24 -2.20 -0.82
CA LYS A 426 -22.35 -3.03 -1.31
C LYS A 426 -23.72 -2.35 -1.18
N SER A 427 -23.94 -1.58 -0.11
CA SER A 427 -25.21 -0.91 0.15
C SER A 427 -25.43 0.26 -0.82
N ALA A 428 -24.37 1.01 -1.14
CA ALA A 428 -24.44 2.09 -2.11
C ALA A 428 -24.69 1.56 -3.52
N ILE A 429 -24.07 0.43 -3.89
CA ILE A 429 -24.29 -0.21 -5.19
C ILE A 429 -25.73 -0.74 -5.28
N ALA A 430 -26.22 -1.43 -4.26
CA ALA A 430 -27.58 -1.96 -4.20
C ALA A 430 -28.66 -0.86 -4.37
N GLU A 431 -28.48 0.29 -3.71
CA GLU A 431 -29.44 1.42 -3.77
C GLU A 431 -29.63 1.96 -5.20
N VAL A 432 -28.56 2.02 -5.99
CA VAL A 432 -28.60 2.55 -7.37
C VAL A 432 -29.01 1.47 -8.38
N MET A 433 -28.58 0.23 -8.16
CA MET A 433 -28.82 -0.88 -9.10
C MET A 433 -30.15 -1.60 -8.87
N GLY A 434 -30.81 -1.39 -7.72
CA GLY A 434 -32.08 -2.03 -7.37
C GLY A 434 -31.95 -3.53 -7.09
N VAL A 435 -30.79 -3.95 -6.57
CA VAL A 435 -30.42 -5.36 -6.31
C VAL A 435 -30.36 -5.65 -4.82
#